data_AF-A0A923EMT8-F1
#
_entry.id   AF-A0A923EMT8-F1
#
_cell.length_a   1.000
_cell.length_b   1.000
_cell.length_c   1.000
_cell.angle_alpha   90.00
_cell.angle_beta   90.00
_cell.angle_gamma   90.00
#
_symmetry.space_group_name_H-M   'P 1'
#
loop_
_entity.id
_entity.type
_entity.pdbx_description
1 polymer ?
#
loop_
_entity_poly.entity_id
_entity_poly.type
_entity_poly.pdbx_seq_one_letter_code
_entity_poly.pdbx_strand_id
1 'polypeptide(L)' 'MLFLILLLGAAVVAVLLVRTLRSEQVVGDRLPRPELPWATGQRTGRPRAAGPDDDPDFLRELDEKVRNQEDPPDRP' A
#
# COMPACT_ATOMS: atom_id res chain seq x y z
N MET A 1 11.44 26.36 21.96
CA MET A 1 12.50 26.68 20.97
C MET A 1 13.15 25.44 20.38
N LEU A 2 13.73 24.54 21.18
CA LEU A 2 14.34 23.29 20.70
C LEU A 2 13.37 22.43 19.85
N PHE A 3 12.13 22.26 20.31
CA PHE A 3 11.08 21.57 19.55
C PHE A 3 10.82 22.19 18.18
N LEU A 4 10.85 23.52 18.08
CA LEU A 4 10.61 24.25 16.83
C LEU A 4 11.77 24.02 15.86
N ILE A 5 13.00 23.96 16.36
CA ILE A 5 14.20 23.67 15.57
C ILE A 5 14.17 22.21 15.08
N LEU A 6 13.80 21.26 15.94
CA LEU A 6 13.65 19.85 15.56
C LEU A 6 12.55 19.65 14.52
N LEU A 7 11.40 20.30 14.71
CA LEU A 7 10.29 20.26 13.77
C LEU A 7 10.70 20.82 12.41
N LEU A 8 11.37 21.97 12.38
CA LEU A 8 11.85 22.59 11.16
C LEU A 8 12.90 21.71 10.46
N GLY A 9 13.84 21.14 11.22
CA GLY A 9 14.83 20.20 10.70
C GLY A 9 14.18 18.96 10.08
N ALA A 10 13.24 18.34 10.78
CA ALA A 10 12.49 17.19 10.28
C ALA A 10 11.69 17.54 9.01
N ALA A 11 11.07 18.72 8.95
CA ALA A 11 10.36 19.19 7.77
C ALA A 11 11.28 19.36 6.55
N VAL A 12 12.47 19.95 6.74
CA VAL A 12 13.47 20.08 5.66
C VAL A 12 13.91 18.71 5.16
N VAL A 13 14.21 17.77 6.05
CA VAL A 13 14.59 16.39 5.67
C VAL A 13 13.46 15.69 4.91
N ALA A 14 12.22 15.82 5.38
CA ALA A 14 11.05 15.25 4.71
C ALA A 14 10.87 15.83 3.29
N VAL A 15 11.02 17.14 3.12
CA VAL A 15 10.94 17.81 1.82
C VAL A 15 12.06 17.33 0.89
N LEU A 16 13.29 17.21 1.40
CA LEU A 16 14.42 16.68 0.63
C LEU A 16 14.18 15.23 0.20
N LEU A 17 13.65 14.40 1.09
CA LEU A 17 13.33 12.99 0.79
C LEU A 17 12.23 12.88 -0.27
N VAL A 18 11.17 13.68 -0.16
CA VAL A 18 10.10 13.71 -1.19
C VAL A 18 10.65 14.22 -2.52
N ARG A 19 11.54 15.21 -2.49
CA ARG A 19 12.18 15.76 -3.69
C ARG A 19 13.11 14.75 -4.35
N THR A 20 13.87 13.96 -3.59
CA THR A 20 14.75 12.91 -4.13
C THR A 20 13.92 11.78 -4.73
N LEU A 21 12.89 11.31 -4.03
CA LEU A 21 11.95 10.30 -4.53
C LEU A 21 11.28 10.73 -5.85
N ARG A 22 10.84 11.99 -5.95
CA ARG A 22 10.26 12.54 -7.19
C ARG A 22 11.29 12.72 -8.30
N SER A 23 12.54 13.03 -7.96
CA SER A 23 13.63 13.16 -8.95
C SER A 23 14.08 11.79 -9.48
N GLU A 24 14.10 10.77 -8.63
CA GLU A 24 14.34 9.37 -9.02
C GLU A 24 13.28 8.85 -9.98
N GLN A 25 12.01 9.24 -9.79
CA GLN A 25 10.91 8.89 -10.72
C GLN A 25 11.15 9.42 -12.15
N VAL A 26 11.83 10.56 -12.32
CA VAL A 26 12.14 11.13 -13.64
C VAL A 26 13.37 10.48 -14.29
N VAL A 27 14.30 9.93 -13.51
CA VAL A 27 15.49 9.20 -14.02
C VAL A 27 15.17 7.71 -14.26
N GLY A 28 14.18 7.16 -13.56
CA GLY A 28 13.71 5.78 -13.72
C GLY A 28 13.10 5.45 -15.08
N ASP A 29 12.63 6.44 -15.85
CA ASP A 29 12.06 6.23 -17.20
C ASP A 29 13.12 5.89 -18.28
N ARG A 30 14.42 5.92 -17.95
CA ARG A 30 15.50 5.56 -18.90
C ARG A 30 16.26 4.28 -18.55
N LEU A 31 15.90 3.60 -17.47
CA LEU A 31 16.45 2.29 -17.13
C LEU A 31 15.30 1.30 -16.94
N PRO A 32 15.31 0.11 -17.56
CA PRO A 32 14.27 -0.87 -17.32
C PRO A 32 14.48 -1.43 -15.90
N ARG A 33 13.80 -0.82 -14.92
CA ARG A 33 13.75 -1.34 -13.56
C ARG A 33 12.82 -2.57 -13.58
N PRO A 34 13.19 -3.70 -12.97
CA PRO A 34 12.27 -4.81 -12.79
C PRO A 34 11.10 -4.30 -11.94
N GLU A 35 9.91 -4.39 -12.53
CA GLU A 35 8.61 -4.05 -11.97
C GLU A 35 8.46 -4.70 -10.58
N LEU A 36 8.45 -3.91 -9.50
CA LEU A 36 7.95 -4.37 -8.21
C LEU A 36 6.41 -4.27 -8.25
N PRO A 37 5.64 -5.37 -8.10
CA PRO A 37 4.20 -5.38 -8.37
C PRO A 37 3.28 -4.64 -7.36
N TRP A 38 3.81 -3.94 -6.35
CA TRP A 38 3.05 -3.62 -5.13
C TRP A 38 2.74 -2.13 -4.95
N ALA A 39 3.24 -1.27 -5.83
CA ALA A 39 3.00 0.17 -5.73
C ALA A 39 2.17 0.66 -6.91
N THR A 40 0.85 0.61 -6.77
CA THR A 40 -0.12 1.66 -7.16
C THR A 40 -1.51 1.07 -7.39
N GLY A 41 -2.46 1.52 -6.58
CA GLY A 41 -3.86 1.47 -6.92
C GLY A 41 -4.13 2.44 -8.07
N GLN A 42 -4.16 1.94 -9.30
CA GLN A 42 -5.02 2.50 -10.35
C GLN A 42 -5.53 1.36 -11.23
N ARG A 43 -6.85 1.19 -11.24
CA ARG A 43 -7.55 0.17 -12.00
C ARG A 43 -7.39 0.43 -13.50
N THR A 44 -6.66 -0.44 -14.20
CA THR A 44 -6.89 -0.75 -15.62
C THR A 44 -6.51 -2.20 -15.89
N GLY A 45 -7.52 -3.06 -16.03
CA GLY A 45 -7.57 -4.29 -16.83
C GLY A 45 -6.29 -5.06 -17.17
N ARG A 46 -5.42 -5.38 -16.20
CA ARG A 46 -4.44 -6.46 -16.36
C ARG A 46 -4.87 -7.60 -15.46
N PRO A 47 -5.03 -8.84 -15.95
CA PRO A 47 -5.22 -9.99 -15.07
C PRO A 47 -3.99 -10.04 -14.17
N ARG A 48 -4.14 -9.55 -12.93
CA ARG A 48 -3.14 -9.77 -11.90
C ARG A 48 -3.03 -11.29 -11.79
N ALA A 49 -1.82 -11.82 -11.82
CA ALA A 49 -1.57 -13.19 -11.42
C ALA A 49 -1.85 -13.27 -9.92
N ALA A 50 -3.13 -13.25 -9.56
CA ALA A 50 -3.61 -13.59 -8.24
C ALA A 50 -3.29 -15.07 -8.04
N GLY A 51 -2.60 -15.40 -6.96
CA GLY A 51 -2.52 -16.81 -6.56
C GLY A 51 -3.93 -17.35 -6.32
N PRO A 52 -4.13 -18.67 -6.27
CA PRO A 52 -5.41 -19.25 -5.90
C PRO A 52 -5.99 -18.68 -4.59
N ASP A 53 -5.13 -18.25 -3.66
CA ASP A 53 -5.50 -17.68 -2.36
C ASP A 53 -5.84 -16.16 -2.42
N ASP A 54 -5.53 -15.48 -3.53
CA ASP A 54 -5.77 -14.04 -3.74
C ASP A 54 -7.00 -13.78 -4.63
N ASP A 55 -7.77 -14.82 -4.94
CA ASP A 55 -9.00 -14.67 -5.70
C ASP A 55 -10.06 -13.93 -4.85
N PRO A 56 -10.94 -13.15 -5.49
CA PRO A 56 -11.91 -12.34 -4.76
C PRO A 56 -12.96 -13.19 -4.03
N ASP A 57 -13.13 -14.45 -4.42
CA ASP A 57 -14.16 -15.33 -3.86
C ASP A 57 -13.68 -16.01 -2.56
N PHE A 58 -12.43 -16.47 -2.48
CA PHE A 58 -11.82 -16.99 -1.24
C PHE A 58 -11.75 -15.92 -0.15
N LEU A 59 -11.36 -14.69 -0.52
CA LEU A 59 -11.34 -13.57 0.43
C LEU A 59 -12.75 -13.27 0.98
N ARG A 60 -13.80 -13.44 0.18
CA ARG A 60 -15.19 -13.27 0.61
C ARG A 60 -15.65 -14.40 1.53
N GLU A 61 -15.27 -15.64 1.25
CA GLU A 61 -15.59 -16.79 2.10
C GLU A 61 -14.90 -16.68 3.47
N LEU A 62 -13.66 -16.19 3.51
CA LEU A 62 -12.95 -15.89 4.76
C LEU A 62 -13.63 -14.78 5.55
N ASP A 63 -14.00 -13.67 4.89
CA ASP A 63 -14.70 -12.55 5.52
C ASP A 63 -16.04 -13.00 6.12
N GLU A 64 -16.82 -13.80 5.38
CA GLU A 64 -18.08 -14.39 5.86
C GLU A 64 -17.86 -15.33 7.06
N LYS A 65 -16.82 -16.17 7.01
CA LYS A 65 -16.51 -17.10 8.10
C LYS A 65 -16.03 -16.39 9.36
N VAL A 66 -15.22 -15.34 9.23
CA VAL A 66 -14.77 -14.51 10.37
C VAL A 66 -15.97 -13.80 10.98
N ARG A 67 -16.81 -13.18 10.14
CA ARG A 67 -18.02 -12.49 10.59
C ARG A 67 -19.00 -13.42 11.30
N ASN A 68 -19.20 -14.63 10.76
CA ASN A 68 -20.07 -15.64 11.36
C ASN A 68 -19.46 -16.30 12.63
N GLN A 69 -18.14 -16.21 12.84
CA GLN A 69 -17.51 -16.59 14.11
C GLN A 69 -17.55 -15.46 15.15
N GLU A 70 -17.49 -14.21 14.70
CA GLU A 70 -17.63 -13.02 15.55
C GLU A 70 -19.08 -12.75 15.99
N ASP A 71 -20.08 -13.28 15.28
CA ASP A 71 -21.47 -13.38 15.77
C ASP A 71 -21.60 -14.65 16.64
N PRO A 72 -21.44 -14.58 17.98
CA PRO A 72 -21.89 -15.67 18.84
C PRO A 72 -23.40 -15.83 18.64
N PRO A 73 -23.94 -17.06 18.61
CA PRO A 73 -25.38 -17.24 18.56
C PRO A 73 -25.98 -16.52 19.77
N ASP A 74 -26.87 -15.56 19.52
CA ASP A 74 -27.75 -14.98 20.52
C ASP A 74 -28.46 -16.15 21.25
N ARG A 75 -27.95 -16.50 22.43
CA ARG A 75 -28.72 -17.25 23.43
C ARG A 75 -29.63 -16.21 24.08
N PRO A 76 -30.90 -16.17 23.69
CA PRO A 76 -31.93 -16.85 24.46
C PRO A 76 -32.97 -17.63 23.63
#